data_AF-A0AAV0WHX6-F1
#
_entry.id   AF-A0AAV0WHX6-F1
#
_cell.length_a   1.000
_cell.length_b   1.000
_cell.length_c   1.000
_cell.angle_alpha   90.00
_cell.angle_beta   90.00
_cell.angle_gamma   90.00
#
_symmetry.space_group_name_H-M   'P 1'
#
loop_
_entity.id
_entity.type
_entity.pdbx_description
1 polymer ?
#
loop_
_entity_poly.entity_id
_entity_poly.type
_entity_poly.pdbx_seq_one_letter_code
_entity_poly.pdbx_strand_id
1 'polypeptide(L)'
;MSQVRFLLLLRLLHFNDNKNQIKGDRLYKIIPIIETLRKKFKTIFKPSQKLCIDESIVEWKGRLSFKQFIPSKRHRFGIKLFVLCDCETGYLLDFIVYCGQQSHIDTLDNLGVSGSVITTLLKQCYKKGHIVYMDNWYRVKHGVIGTDVVIGTL
;
A
#
# COMPACT_ATOMS: atom_id res chain seq x y z
N MET A 1 2.17 -28.56 -17.73
CA MET A 1 1.33 -28.93 -16.57
C MET A 1 -0.10 -29.15 -17.06
N SER A 2 -0.84 -30.16 -16.59
CA SER A 2 -2.22 -30.37 -17.05
C SER A 2 -3.17 -29.30 -16.49
N GLN A 3 -4.24 -28.99 -17.22
CA GLN A 3 -5.29 -28.06 -16.79
C GLN A 3 -5.89 -28.46 -15.44
N VAL A 4 -6.12 -29.77 -15.25
CA VAL A 4 -6.62 -30.33 -13.99
C VAL A 4 -5.68 -30.03 -12.84
N ARG A 5 -4.37 -30.27 -13.02
CA ARG A 5 -3.36 -29.97 -11.99
C ARG A 5 -3.30 -28.47 -11.69
N PHE A 6 -3.45 -27.62 -12.69
CA PHE A 6 -3.44 -26.16 -12.50
C PHE A 6 -4.59 -25.68 -11.64
N LEU A 7 -5.82 -26.12 -11.96
CA LEU A 7 -7.00 -25.71 -11.21
C LEU A 7 -6.98 -26.26 -9.77
N LEU A 8 -6.45 -27.46 -9.56
CA LEU A 8 -6.27 -28.02 -8.21
C LEU A 8 -5.30 -27.19 -7.37
N LEU A 9 -4.14 -26.85 -7.93
CA LEU A 9 -3.16 -26.00 -7.24
C LEU A 9 -3.72 -24.60 -6.95
N LEU A 10 -4.40 -23.99 -7.91
CA LEU A 10 -5.03 -22.67 -7.74
C LEU A 10 -6.05 -22.68 -6.59
N ARG A 11 -6.84 -23.76 -6.47
CA ARG A 11 -7.88 -23.89 -5.44
C ARG A 11 -7.32 -24.12 -4.03
N LEU A 12 -6.17 -24.79 -3.93
CA LEU A 12 -5.54 -25.18 -2.66
C LEU A 12 -4.37 -24.27 -2.27
N LEU A 13 -4.16 -23.17 -2.98
CA LEU A 13 -3.08 -22.23 -2.71
C LEU A 13 -3.32 -21.49 -1.39
N HIS A 14 -2.44 -21.72 -0.41
CA HIS A 14 -2.49 -21.12 0.91
C HIS A 14 -1.09 -20.66 1.34
N PHE A 15 -1.03 -19.54 2.05
CA PHE A 15 0.24 -18.93 2.50
C PHE A 15 0.38 -18.88 4.02
N ASN A 16 -0.68 -19.21 4.77
CA ASN A 16 -0.67 -19.22 6.23
C ASN A 16 -1.54 -20.36 6.77
N ASP A 17 -1.21 -20.82 7.98
CA ASP A 17 -2.01 -21.82 8.69
C ASP A 17 -3.24 -21.17 9.34
N ASN A 18 -4.43 -21.58 8.91
CA ASN A 18 -5.69 -21.05 9.41
C ASN A 18 -5.90 -21.31 10.92
N LYS A 19 -5.20 -22.29 11.53
CA LYS A 19 -5.27 -22.55 12.97
C LYS A 19 -4.73 -21.39 13.80
N ASN A 20 -3.82 -20.61 13.24
CA ASN A 20 -3.16 -19.49 13.90
C ASN A 20 -3.82 -18.14 13.58
N GLN A 21 -4.98 -18.15 12.90
CA GLN A 21 -5.67 -16.92 12.52
C GLN A 21 -6.27 -16.22 13.73
N ILE A 22 -5.73 -15.04 14.06
CA ILE A 22 -6.29 -14.16 15.10
C ILE A 22 -7.53 -13.46 14.53
N LYS A 23 -8.59 -13.37 15.34
CA LYS A 23 -9.80 -12.62 14.96
C LYS A 23 -9.44 -11.16 14.73
N GLY A 24 -9.82 -10.64 13.55
CA GLY A 24 -9.62 -9.25 13.19
C GLY A 24 -8.52 -9.01 12.16
N ASP A 25 -7.58 -9.93 11.96
CA ASP A 25 -6.63 -9.73 10.84
C ASP A 25 -7.28 -10.14 9.51
N ARG A 26 -7.66 -9.14 8.71
CA ARG A 26 -8.27 -9.30 7.37
C ARG A 26 -7.27 -9.75 6.31
N LEU A 27 -5.98 -9.50 6.53
CA LEU A 27 -4.89 -9.80 5.59
C LEU A 27 -4.13 -11.06 5.96
N TYR A 28 -4.42 -11.66 7.11
CA TYR A 28 -3.75 -12.84 7.64
C TYR A 28 -3.40 -13.90 6.59
N LYS A 29 -4.33 -14.23 5.69
CA LYS A 29 -4.11 -15.29 4.67
C LYS A 29 -3.03 -14.97 3.64
N ILE A 30 -2.68 -13.69 3.45
CA ILE A 30 -1.75 -13.21 2.43
C ILE A 30 -0.60 -12.38 3.00
N ILE A 31 -0.57 -12.14 4.31
CA ILE A 31 0.43 -11.29 4.96
C ILE A 31 1.89 -11.71 4.65
N PRO A 32 2.26 -13.00 4.60
CA PRO A 32 3.65 -13.37 4.34
C PRO A 32 4.12 -12.96 2.93
N ILE A 33 3.21 -12.99 1.95
CA ILE A 33 3.51 -12.51 0.60
C ILE A 33 3.65 -11.01 0.60
N ILE A 34 2.71 -10.29 1.22
CA ILE A 34 2.73 -8.83 1.27
C ILE A 34 4.06 -8.35 1.88
N GLU A 35 4.45 -8.90 3.03
CA GLU A 35 5.69 -8.53 3.70
C GLU A 35 6.93 -8.88 2.88
N THR A 36 6.95 -10.06 2.25
CA THR A 36 8.05 -10.48 1.38
C THR A 36 8.21 -9.52 0.19
N LEU A 37 7.11 -9.18 -0.49
CA LEU A 37 7.12 -8.25 -1.61
C LEU A 37 7.57 -6.86 -1.18
N ARG A 38 6.97 -6.30 -0.12
CA ARG A 38 7.35 -5.00 0.41
C ARG A 38 8.83 -4.96 0.77
N LYS A 39 9.36 -5.98 1.45
CA LYS A 39 10.78 -6.08 1.80
C LYS A 39 11.67 -6.10 0.57
N LYS A 40 11.31 -6.86 -0.47
CA LYS A 40 12.07 -6.96 -1.72
C LYS A 40 12.05 -5.63 -2.48
N PHE A 41 10.89 -5.02 -2.64
CA PHE A 41 10.74 -3.76 -3.34
C PHE A 41 11.60 -2.64 -2.73
N LYS A 42 11.62 -2.58 -1.40
CA LYS A 42 12.44 -1.64 -0.62
C LYS A 42 13.95 -1.82 -0.73
N THR A 43 14.42 -3.05 -0.94
CA THR A 43 15.85 -3.40 -0.82
C THR A 43 16.55 -3.49 -2.17
N ILE A 44 15.82 -3.79 -3.24
CA ILE A 44 16.41 -4.02 -4.56
C ILE A 44 16.69 -2.71 -5.30
N PHE A 45 15.91 -1.66 -5.03
CA PHE A 45 15.96 -0.42 -5.81
C PHE A 45 16.28 0.78 -4.93
N LYS A 46 17.19 1.63 -5.41
CA LYS A 46 17.48 2.94 -4.80
C LYS A 46 16.66 4.00 -5.53
N PRO A 47 15.73 4.70 -4.85
CA PRO A 47 14.89 5.71 -5.50
C PRO A 47 15.68 6.91 -6.01
N SER A 48 15.15 7.54 -7.06
CA SER A 48 15.54 8.86 -7.55
C SER A 48 15.09 9.95 -6.56
N GLN A 49 15.37 11.21 -6.89
CA GLN A 49 14.99 12.32 -6.03
C GLN A 49 13.46 12.50 -5.94
N LYS A 50 12.71 12.19 -7.00
CA LYS A 50 11.29 12.47 -7.10
C LYS A 50 10.46 11.22 -6.84
N LEU A 51 9.58 11.29 -5.84
CA LEU A 51 8.70 10.21 -5.41
C LEU A 51 7.25 10.64 -5.52
N CYS A 52 6.32 9.70 -5.73
CA CYS A 52 4.90 9.97 -5.69
C CYS A 52 4.14 9.01 -4.77
N ILE A 53 3.12 9.55 -4.10
CA ILE A 53 2.15 8.79 -3.33
C ILE A 53 0.78 8.97 -4.00
N ASP A 54 0.15 7.86 -4.34
CA ASP A 54 -1.19 7.84 -4.95
C ASP A 54 -1.91 6.54 -4.54
N GLU A 55 -3.17 6.42 -4.94
CA GLU A 55 -3.97 5.22 -4.77
C GLU A 55 -4.08 4.40 -6.05
N SER A 56 -3.92 3.09 -5.87
CA SER A 56 -4.15 2.08 -6.90
C SER A 56 -5.29 1.14 -6.51
N ILE A 57 -5.88 0.48 -7.50
CA ILE A 57 -6.94 -0.51 -7.30
C ILE A 57 -6.55 -1.80 -7.98
N VAL A 58 -6.57 -2.88 -7.21
CA VAL A 58 -6.55 -4.25 -7.74
C VAL A 58 -8.00 -4.69 -7.94
N GLU A 59 -8.39 -4.94 -9.18
CA GLU A 59 -9.77 -5.35 -9.50
C GLU A 59 -10.16 -6.62 -8.73
N TRP A 60 -11.33 -6.58 -8.08
CA TRP A 60 -11.86 -7.75 -7.38
C TRP A 60 -13.38 -7.82 -7.49
N LYS A 61 -13.87 -8.88 -8.15
CA LYS A 61 -15.31 -9.10 -8.37
C LYS A 61 -15.97 -9.94 -7.28
N GLY A 62 -15.19 -10.62 -6.44
CA GLY A 62 -15.71 -11.50 -5.39
C GLY A 62 -16.29 -10.77 -4.18
N ARG A 63 -16.76 -11.57 -3.21
CA ARG A 63 -17.14 -11.10 -1.87
C ARG A 63 -15.88 -10.87 -1.05
N LEU A 64 -15.67 -9.64 -0.59
CA LEU A 64 -14.54 -9.26 0.25
C LEU A 64 -14.95 -8.08 1.12
N SER A 65 -14.69 -8.17 2.43
CA SER A 65 -15.20 -7.20 3.42
C SER A 65 -14.62 -5.81 3.31
N PHE A 66 -13.43 -5.67 2.73
CA PHE A 66 -12.72 -4.40 2.56
C PHE A 66 -12.65 -3.93 1.10
N LYS A 67 -13.46 -4.51 0.21
CA LYS A 67 -13.61 -4.03 -1.16
C LYS A 67 -14.07 -2.57 -1.15
N GLN A 68 -13.38 -1.72 -1.89
CA GLN A 68 -13.69 -0.29 -2.02
C GLN A 68 -14.35 0.00 -3.36
N PHE A 69 -15.18 1.04 -3.37
CA PHE A 69 -15.68 1.67 -4.58
C PHE A 69 -14.99 3.02 -4.77
N ILE A 70 -14.30 3.20 -5.89
CA ILE A 70 -13.61 4.45 -6.22
C ILE A 70 -14.10 4.89 -7.61
N PRO A 71 -15.01 5.89 -7.67
CA PRO A 71 -15.68 6.28 -8.91
C PRO A 71 -14.72 6.72 -10.02
N SER A 72 -13.60 7.34 -9.65
CA SER A 72 -12.64 7.96 -10.57
C SER A 72 -11.73 6.97 -11.30
N LYS A 73 -11.63 5.71 -10.86
CA LYS A 73 -10.76 4.71 -11.50
C LYS A 73 -11.56 3.85 -12.48
N ARG A 74 -10.92 3.41 -13.57
CA ARG A 74 -11.53 2.57 -14.63
C ARG A 74 -12.22 1.32 -14.06
N HIS A 75 -11.53 0.61 -13.16
CA HIS A 75 -12.10 -0.48 -12.39
C HIS A 75 -12.58 0.07 -11.05
N ARG A 76 -13.87 0.42 -10.98
CA ARG A 76 -14.42 1.14 -9.82
C ARG A 76 -14.49 0.30 -8.55
N PHE A 77 -14.51 -1.03 -8.64
CA PHE A 77 -14.59 -1.93 -7.48
C PHE A 77 -13.33 -2.79 -7.35
N GLY A 78 -12.70 -2.77 -6.18
CA GLY A 78 -11.53 -3.59 -5.94
C GLY A 78 -10.89 -3.40 -4.58
N ILE A 79 -9.66 -3.87 -4.45
CA ILE A 79 -8.83 -3.69 -3.26
C ILE A 79 -8.05 -2.39 -3.45
N LYS A 80 -8.31 -1.41 -2.57
CA LYS A 80 -7.58 -0.14 -2.55
C LYS A 80 -6.19 -0.36 -1.98
N LEU A 81 -5.18 0.14 -2.69
CA LEU A 81 -3.79 0.21 -2.26
C LEU A 81 -3.37 1.67 -2.16
N PHE A 82 -2.65 2.02 -1.10
CA PHE A 82 -1.80 3.21 -1.10
C PHE A 82 -0.43 2.78 -1.61
N VAL A 83 0.13 3.50 -2.59
CA VAL A 83 1.40 3.13 -3.22
C VAL A 83 2.39 4.28 -3.14
N LEU A 84 3.65 3.96 -2.89
CA LEU A 84 4.79 4.86 -3.02
C LEU A 84 5.62 4.42 -4.23
N CYS A 85 5.75 5.30 -5.20
CA CYS A 85 6.50 5.02 -6.42
C CYS A 85 7.61 6.04 -6.66
N ASP A 86 8.61 5.61 -7.42
CA ASP A 86 9.62 6.46 -8.01
C ASP A 86 9.07 7.14 -9.28
N CYS A 87 9.19 8.47 -9.38
CA CYS A 87 8.59 9.22 -10.51
C CYS A 87 9.34 9.02 -11.83
N GLU A 88 10.66 8.79 -11.79
CA GLU A 88 11.48 8.69 -12.99
C GLU A 88 11.33 7.33 -13.68
N THR A 89 11.20 6.26 -12.89
CA THR A 89 11.14 4.88 -13.39
C THR A 89 9.75 4.25 -13.30
N GLY A 90 8.85 4.84 -12.51
CA GLY A 90 7.56 4.22 -12.17
C GLY A 90 7.68 3.02 -11.21
N TYR A 91 8.86 2.80 -10.63
CA TYR A 91 9.10 1.65 -9.77
C TYR A 91 8.34 1.75 -8.45
N LEU A 92 7.69 0.66 -8.04
CA LEU A 92 6.97 0.55 -6.78
C LEU A 92 7.94 0.33 -5.62
N LEU A 93 8.07 1.31 -4.73
CA LEU A 93 8.96 1.26 -3.56
C LEU A 93 8.29 0.59 -2.36
N ASP A 94 7.05 0.97 -2.09
CA ASP A 94 6.26 0.41 -1.01
C ASP A 94 4.75 0.51 -1.29
N PHE A 95 3.95 -0.28 -0.59
CA PHE A 95 2.50 -0.19 -0.65
C PHE A 95 1.83 -0.62 0.65
N ILE A 96 0.60 -0.16 0.86
CA ILE A 96 -0.26 -0.54 1.99
C ILE A 96 -1.60 -1.00 1.42
N VAL A 97 -2.06 -2.17 1.85
CA VAL A 97 -3.40 -2.66 1.52
C VAL A 97 -4.40 -2.01 2.48
N TYR A 98 -5.39 -1.30 1.94
CA TYR A 98 -6.40 -0.65 2.76
C TYR A 98 -7.50 -1.64 3.18
N CYS A 99 -7.58 -1.87 4.48
CA CYS A 99 -8.55 -2.76 5.12
C CYS A 99 -9.48 -2.05 6.12
N GLY A 100 -9.54 -0.71 6.07
CA GLY A 100 -10.19 0.13 7.08
C GLY A 100 -9.30 0.28 8.31
N GLN A 101 -9.87 0.15 9.51
CA GLN A 101 -9.13 0.25 10.79
C GLN A 101 -8.05 -0.82 10.97
N GLN A 102 -8.12 -1.92 10.22
CA GLN A 102 -7.18 -3.05 10.27
C GLN A 102 -6.08 -2.94 9.21
N SER A 103 -5.92 -1.76 8.59
CA SER A 103 -4.81 -1.51 7.68
C SER A 103 -3.51 -1.45 8.49
N HIS A 104 -2.42 -2.03 7.96
CA HIS A 104 -1.11 -2.00 8.62
C HIS A 104 -0.46 -0.62 8.43
N ILE A 105 -1.00 0.36 9.14
CA ILE A 105 -0.59 1.77 9.15
C ILE A 105 -0.18 2.12 10.57
N ASP A 106 0.99 2.73 10.74
CA ASP A 106 1.44 3.25 12.03
C ASP A 106 0.62 4.52 12.33
N THR A 107 -0.44 4.41 13.15
CA THR A 107 -1.30 5.55 13.48
C THR A 107 -0.58 6.57 14.35
N LEU A 108 -0.60 7.83 13.92
CA LEU A 108 -0.11 8.96 14.70
C LEU A 108 -1.30 9.86 15.03
N ASP A 109 -1.61 9.98 16.32
CA ASP A 109 -2.82 10.63 16.85
C ASP A 109 -3.00 12.08 16.36
N ASN A 110 -1.90 12.74 15.98
CA ASN A 110 -1.89 14.16 15.62
C ASN A 110 -1.97 14.44 14.11
N LEU A 111 -1.90 13.42 13.25
CA LEU A 111 -1.72 13.59 11.79
C LEU A 111 -2.89 13.07 10.95
N GLY A 112 -3.87 12.43 11.57
CA GLY A 112 -5.00 11.80 10.88
C GLY A 112 -4.57 10.62 9.99
N VAL A 113 -5.53 10.10 9.22
CA VAL A 113 -5.32 8.90 8.38
C VAL A 113 -4.32 9.17 7.26
N SER A 114 -4.45 10.30 6.55
CA SER A 114 -3.56 10.66 5.44
C SER A 114 -2.11 10.81 5.91
N GLY A 115 -1.88 11.56 7.00
CA GLY A 115 -0.54 11.71 7.55
C GLY A 115 0.05 10.38 8.04
N SER A 116 -0.75 9.51 8.65
CA SER A 116 -0.31 8.17 9.07
C SER A 116 0.08 7.28 7.88
N VAL A 117 -0.63 7.36 6.75
CA VAL A 117 -0.25 6.67 5.51
C VAL A 117 1.08 7.19 4.99
N ILE A 118 1.24 8.51 4.91
CA ILE A 118 2.45 9.17 4.39
C ILE A 118 3.67 8.78 5.23
N THR A 119 3.57 8.87 6.56
CA THR A 119 4.69 8.53 7.46
C THR A 119 5.03 7.05 7.39
N THR A 120 4.03 6.17 7.28
CA THR A 120 4.26 4.72 7.13
C THR A 120 5.01 4.40 5.83
N LEU A 121 4.60 4.99 4.70
CA LEU A 121 5.23 4.77 3.40
C LEU A 121 6.63 5.39 3.30
N LEU A 122 6.82 6.61 3.82
CA LEU A 122 8.08 7.35 3.71
C LEU A 122 9.12 7.00 4.78
N LYS A 123 8.82 6.08 5.70
CA LYS A 123 9.70 5.70 6.83
C LYS A 123 11.15 5.43 6.43
N GLN A 124 11.39 4.85 5.24
CA GLN A 124 12.73 4.55 4.73
C GLN A 124 13.32 5.65 3.81
N CYS A 125 12.51 6.60 3.37
CA CYS A 125 12.89 7.72 2.52
C CYS A 125 13.10 9.01 3.34
N TYR A 126 12.88 8.97 4.65
CA TYR A 126 12.99 10.12 5.54
C TYR A 126 14.41 10.70 5.57
N LYS A 127 14.53 12.03 5.55
CA LYS A 127 15.80 12.79 5.62
C LYS A 127 16.83 12.46 4.53
N LYS A 128 16.36 12.06 3.34
CA LYS A 128 17.21 11.76 2.18
C LYS A 128 17.14 12.80 1.05
N GLY A 129 16.43 13.92 1.27
CA GLY A 129 16.29 14.99 0.28
C GLY A 129 15.38 14.66 -0.91
N HIS A 130 14.43 13.73 -0.72
CA HIS A 130 13.43 13.41 -1.75
C HIS A 130 12.34 14.49 -1.83
N ILE A 131 11.86 14.73 -3.05
CA ILE A 131 10.69 15.55 -3.35
C ILE A 131 9.51 14.60 -3.50
N VAL A 132 8.45 14.81 -2.73
CA VAL A 132 7.29 13.91 -2.74
C VAL A 132 6.08 14.61 -3.34
N TYR A 133 5.54 13.98 -4.38
CA TYR A 133 4.35 14.39 -5.09
C TYR A 133 3.14 13.62 -4.56
N MET A 134 2.04 14.31 -4.28
CA MET A 134 0.85 13.68 -3.73
C MET A 134 -0.41 14.44 -4.12
N ASP A 135 -1.54 13.74 -4.11
CA ASP A 135 -2.84 14.33 -4.38
C ASP A 135 -3.37 15.19 -3.21
N ASN A 136 -4.52 15.81 -3.43
CA ASN A 136 -5.17 16.68 -2.45
C ASN A 136 -5.68 15.96 -1.20
N TRP A 137 -5.97 14.65 -1.28
CA TRP A 137 -6.45 13.84 -0.16
C TRP A 137 -5.36 13.65 0.89
N TYR A 138 -4.08 13.68 0.48
CA TYR A 138 -2.93 13.60 1.40
C TYR A 138 -2.60 14.91 2.12
N ARG A 139 -3.31 16.02 1.85
CA ARG A 139 -3.03 17.29 2.53
C ARG A 139 -3.38 17.22 4.02
N VAL A 140 -2.35 17.29 4.87
CA VAL A 140 -2.49 17.40 6.32
C VAL A 140 -2.61 18.87 6.71
N LYS A 141 -3.72 19.26 7.35
CA LYS A 141 -3.86 20.59 7.96
C LYS A 141 -3.05 20.60 9.27
N HIS A 142 -1.97 21.39 9.30
CA HIS A 142 -1.03 21.63 10.42
C HIS A 142 0.34 20.90 10.31
N GLY A 143 1.30 21.58 9.68
CA GLY A 143 2.56 21.97 10.34
C GLY A 143 3.72 20.98 10.48
N VAL A 144 3.56 19.67 10.40
CA VAL A 144 4.70 18.76 10.67
C VAL A 144 4.64 17.47 9.86
N ILE A 145 4.90 17.55 8.56
CA ILE A 145 5.78 16.56 7.93
C ILE A 145 7.08 17.34 7.82
N GLY A 146 8.10 16.94 8.59
CA GLY A 146 9.32 17.72 8.83
C GLY A 146 9.85 18.39 7.56
N THR A 147 10.45 19.56 7.75
CA THR A 147 11.04 20.53 6.80
C THR A 147 11.90 19.98 5.64
N ASP A 148 12.00 18.66 5.49
CA ASP A 148 12.89 17.96 4.57
C ASP A 148 12.13 17.26 3.42
N VAL A 149 10.80 17.38 3.36
CA VAL A 149 9.99 16.91 2.22
C VAL A 149 9.42 18.11 1.48
N VAL A 150 9.99 18.42 0.32
CA VAL A 150 9.39 19.38 -0.60
C VAL A 150 8.13 18.73 -1.16
N ILE A 151 6.97 19.25 -0.76
CA ILE A 151 5.67 18.81 -1.27
C ILE A 151 5.49 19.44 -2.65
N GLY A 152 5.63 18.63 -3.70
CA GLY A 152 5.15 19.00 -5.02
C GLY A 152 3.68 18.62 -5.13
N THR A 153 2.82 19.53 -5.57
CA THR A 153 1.49 19.13 -6.03
C THR A 153 1.62 18.50 -7.42
N LEU A 154 0.94 17.37 -7.66
CA LEU A 154 0.61 16.91 -9.01
C LEU A 154 -0.45 17.80 -9.64
#